data_AF-A0A1I6LDC8-F1
#
_entry.id   AF-A0A1I6LDC8-F1
#
_cell.length_a   1.000
_cell.length_b   1.000
_cell.length_c   1.000
_cell.angle_alpha   90.00
_cell.angle_beta   90.00
_cell.angle_gamma   90.00
#
_symmetry.space_group_name_H-M   'P 1'
#
loop_
_entity.id
_entity.type
_entity.pdbx_description
1 polymer ?
#
loop_
_entity_poly.entity_id
_entity_poly.type
_entity_poly.pdbx_seq_one_letter_code
_entity_poly.pdbx_strand_id
1 'polypeptide(L)'
;MPSFCHRCHGELPPVTSDATFCPHCGAPQLRVIEENVVALPATPIPSTTGAAPPPSPGGLHWNTIVALAAIVAGVATVMMAIVFLLPGAFPIAWLWTVSGAVIVLGLYQRRHPETPLNAGLGARVGIVYGLLAISSLAILTAVSGVVARYGLHHMGPVDTWLTSTMHQAMEQQLQQLQSSGKASDPALSPDQMRAFFYSPEVRAGLSLAMLSVSALFLVGFSALGGAIGGILRTRRR
;
A
#
# COMPACT_ATOMS: atom_id res chain seq x y z
N MET A 1 -42.31 -27.23 10.88
CA MET A 1 -41.29 -28.16 11.40
C MET A 1 -40.96 -27.72 12.82
N PRO A 2 -40.90 -28.64 13.81
CA PRO A 2 -40.49 -28.29 15.16
C PRO A 2 -39.05 -27.77 15.15
N SER A 3 -38.81 -26.66 15.84
CA SER A 3 -37.48 -26.08 15.96
C SER A 3 -36.90 -26.45 17.32
N PHE A 4 -35.62 -26.78 17.37
CA PHE A 4 -34.93 -27.19 18.61
C PHE A 4 -33.96 -26.10 19.04
N CYS A 5 -33.85 -25.89 20.35
CA CYS A 5 -32.90 -24.94 20.92
C CYS A 5 -31.46 -25.36 20.60
N HIS A 6 -30.66 -24.43 20.11
CA HIS A 6 -29.26 -24.71 19.75
C HIS A 6 -28.34 -25.08 20.92
N ARG A 7 -28.72 -24.73 22.15
CA ARG A 7 -27.89 -24.94 23.34
C ARG A 7 -28.30 -26.17 24.14
N CYS A 8 -29.60 -26.33 24.39
CA CYS A 8 -30.11 -27.40 25.24
C CYS A 8 -30.89 -28.48 24.46
N HIS A 9 -31.05 -28.32 23.14
CA HIS A 9 -31.80 -29.22 22.27
C HIS A 9 -33.27 -29.45 22.70
N GLY A 10 -33.79 -28.62 23.60
CA GLY A 10 -35.20 -28.63 23.99
C GLY A 10 -36.09 -28.15 22.86
N GLU A 11 -37.30 -28.71 22.78
CA GLU A 11 -38.29 -28.34 21.78
C GLU A 11 -38.78 -26.91 22.01
N LEU A 12 -38.77 -26.09 20.95
CA LEU A 12 -39.25 -24.73 20.99
C LEU A 12 -40.73 -24.69 20.60
N PRO A 13 -41.54 -23.80 21.22
CA PRO A 13 -42.91 -23.59 20.81
C PRO A 13 -42.98 -23.19 19.32
N PRO A 14 -44.11 -23.49 18.65
CA PRO A 14 -44.25 -23.21 17.22
C PRO A 14 -44.03 -21.72 16.93
N VAL A 15 -43.41 -21.45 15.77
CA VAL A 15 -42.91 -20.15 15.27
C VAL A 15 -43.94 -19.00 15.30
N THR A 16 -45.22 -19.31 15.56
CA THR A 16 -46.28 -18.32 15.80
C THR A 16 -46.14 -17.55 17.12
N SER A 17 -45.27 -17.99 18.05
CA SER A 17 -44.87 -17.17 19.19
C SER A 17 -43.46 -16.61 18.96
N ASP A 18 -43.31 -15.29 19.04
CA ASP A 18 -42.03 -14.57 18.95
C ASP A 18 -41.15 -14.81 20.19
N ALA A 19 -40.93 -16.08 20.56
CA ALA A 19 -40.12 -16.47 21.69
C ALA A 19 -38.63 -16.19 21.37
N THR A 20 -38.16 -15.00 21.75
CA THR A 20 -36.78 -14.56 21.52
C THR A 20 -35.75 -15.37 22.33
N PHE A 21 -36.22 -16.05 23.38
CA PHE A 21 -35.42 -16.87 24.29
C PHE A 21 -36.02 -18.26 24.45
N CYS A 22 -35.16 -19.26 24.64
CA CYS A 22 -35.59 -20.62 24.95
C CYS A 22 -36.17 -20.70 26.38
N PRO A 23 -37.38 -21.24 26.58
CA PRO A 23 -37.99 -21.34 27.91
C PRO A 23 -37.27 -22.33 28.84
N HIS A 24 -36.50 -23.27 28.30
CA HIS A 24 -35.80 -24.29 29.08
C HIS A 24 -34.44 -23.83 29.63
N CYS A 25 -33.69 -23.01 28.89
CA CYS A 25 -32.32 -22.63 29.26
C CYS A 25 -32.02 -21.14 29.16
N GLY A 26 -33.00 -20.31 28.75
CA GLY A 26 -32.83 -18.87 28.57
C GLY A 26 -31.90 -18.47 27.42
N ALA A 27 -31.48 -19.40 26.56
CA ALA A 27 -30.58 -19.07 25.45
C ALA A 27 -31.31 -18.24 24.38
N PRO A 28 -30.73 -17.12 23.91
CA PRO A 28 -31.31 -16.32 22.83
C PRO A 28 -31.33 -17.11 21.52
N GLN A 29 -32.47 -17.19 20.84
CA GLN A 29 -32.60 -17.91 19.57
C GLN A 29 -32.48 -17.01 18.33
N LEU A 30 -32.27 -15.70 18.53
CA LEU A 30 -32.10 -14.74 17.45
C LEU A 30 -30.75 -14.98 16.75
N ARG A 31 -30.77 -15.71 15.63
CA ARG A 31 -29.61 -15.85 14.74
C ARG A 31 -29.68 -14.74 13.70
N VAL A 32 -28.67 -13.88 13.68
CA VAL A 32 -28.45 -12.98 12.55
C VAL A 32 -28.02 -13.86 11.38
N ILE A 33 -28.91 -14.07 10.43
CA ILE A 33 -28.58 -14.76 9.18
C ILE A 33 -27.74 -13.77 8.37
N GLU A 34 -26.41 -13.90 8.42
CA GLU A 34 -25.47 -13.08 7.64
C GLU A 34 -25.56 -13.35 6.12
N GLU A 35 -26.33 -14.37 5.73
CA GLU A 35 -26.35 -14.90 4.36
C GLU A 35 -27.29 -14.17 3.39
N ASN A 36 -27.97 -13.09 3.80
CA ASN A 36 -28.87 -12.34 2.92
C ASN A 36 -28.47 -10.88 2.68
N VAL A 37 -27.16 -10.61 2.51
CA VAL A 37 -26.68 -9.45 1.73
C VAL A 37 -26.81 -9.76 0.23
N VAL A 38 -28.00 -10.18 -0.19
CA VAL A 38 -28.39 -10.19 -1.60
C VAL A 38 -29.32 -9.01 -1.78
N ALA A 39 -28.89 -8.04 -2.59
CA ALA A 39 -29.69 -6.90 -2.99
C ALA A 39 -30.96 -7.37 -3.70
N LEU A 40 -32.06 -7.52 -2.94
CA LEU A 40 -33.40 -7.66 -3.49
C LEU A 40 -34.02 -6.26 -3.61
N PRO A 41 -34.72 -5.95 -4.72
CA PRO A 41 -35.40 -4.68 -4.89
C PRO A 41 -36.50 -4.53 -3.83
N ALA A 42 -36.43 -3.44 -3.08
CA ALA A 42 -37.33 -3.14 -1.97
C ALA A 42 -38.79 -3.06 -2.41
N THR A 43 -39.61 -4.04 -2.03
CA THR A 43 -41.05 -3.86 -1.85
C THR A 43 -41.29 -3.29 -0.44
N PRO A 44 -42.07 -2.19 -0.31
CA PRO A 44 -42.24 -1.53 0.98
C PRO A 44 -43.26 -2.29 1.83
N ILE A 45 -42.78 -3.00 2.85
CA ILE A 45 -43.63 -3.47 3.96
C ILE A 45 -43.36 -2.52 5.15
N PRO A 46 -44.38 -1.83 5.69
CA PRO A 46 -44.20 -0.91 6.79
C PRO A 46 -44.24 -1.68 8.13
N SER A 47 -43.13 -2.29 8.52
CA SER A 47 -42.92 -2.78 9.89
C SER A 47 -41.98 -1.81 10.62
N THR A 48 -42.56 -0.76 11.18
CA THR A 48 -41.85 0.28 11.94
C THR A 48 -41.57 -0.22 13.36
N THR A 49 -40.42 -0.87 13.57
CA THR A 49 -39.81 -0.85 14.90
C THR A 49 -39.23 0.56 15.08
N GLY A 50 -39.75 1.35 16.03
CA GLY A 50 -39.43 2.77 16.22
C GLY A 50 -37.97 3.11 16.58
N ALA A 51 -37.03 2.21 16.33
CA ALA A 51 -35.61 2.52 16.31
C ALA A 51 -35.25 3.04 14.92
N ALA A 52 -34.73 4.26 14.85
CA ALA A 52 -34.11 4.75 13.62
C ALA A 52 -33.10 3.68 13.13
N PRO A 53 -33.14 3.25 11.86
CA PRO A 53 -32.19 2.28 11.36
C PRO A 53 -30.78 2.81 11.64
N PRO A 54 -29.84 1.96 12.11
CA PRO A 54 -28.47 2.40 12.31
C PRO A 54 -27.98 3.03 11.00
N PRO A 55 -27.28 4.18 11.04
CA PRO A 55 -26.81 4.83 9.82
C PRO A 55 -26.08 3.78 9.00
N SER A 56 -26.56 3.54 7.78
CA SER A 56 -25.93 2.59 6.86
C SER A 56 -24.45 2.92 6.81
N PRO A 57 -23.53 1.96 6.98
CA PRO A 57 -22.10 2.24 6.95
C PRO A 57 -21.82 3.00 5.66
N GLY A 58 -21.46 4.29 5.79
CA GLY A 58 -21.34 5.19 4.65
C GLY A 58 -20.42 4.54 3.62
N GLY A 59 -20.97 4.29 2.42
CA GLY A 59 -20.27 3.60 1.35
C GLY A 59 -18.90 4.25 1.11
N LEU A 60 -17.87 3.41 0.98
CA LEU A 60 -16.52 3.92 0.79
C LEU A 60 -16.37 4.51 -0.61
N HIS A 61 -16.08 5.81 -0.70
CA HIS A 61 -15.89 6.49 -1.98
C HIS A 61 -14.45 6.32 -2.49
N TRP A 62 -14.15 5.18 -3.12
CA TRP A 62 -12.81 4.86 -3.66
C TRP A 62 -12.28 5.90 -4.65
N ASN A 63 -13.14 6.48 -5.48
CA ASN A 63 -12.74 7.52 -6.44
C ASN A 63 -12.12 8.74 -5.74
N THR A 64 -12.70 9.15 -4.61
CA THR A 64 -12.19 10.26 -3.79
C THR A 64 -10.84 9.91 -3.18
N ILE A 65 -10.68 8.68 -2.68
CA ILE A 65 -9.42 8.20 -2.11
C ILE A 65 -8.31 8.20 -3.16
N VAL A 66 -8.59 7.65 -4.35
CA VAL A 66 -7.61 7.58 -5.44
C VAL A 66 -7.23 8.99 -5.92
N ALA A 67 -8.21 9.90 -6.06
CA ALA A 67 -7.94 11.28 -6.44
C ALA A 67 -7.05 12.01 -5.40
N LEU A 68 -7.36 11.86 -4.11
CA LEU A 68 -6.52 12.44 -3.04
C LEU A 68 -5.12 11.81 -3.04
N ALA A 69 -5.03 10.49 -3.20
CA ALA A 69 -3.75 9.79 -3.24
C ALA A 69 -2.90 10.25 -4.43
N ALA A 70 -3.49 10.44 -5.61
CA ALA A 70 -2.80 10.95 -6.79
C ALA A 70 -2.27 12.38 -6.59
N ILE A 71 -3.06 13.26 -5.97
CA ILE A 71 -2.63 14.64 -5.67
C ILE A 71 -1.46 14.61 -4.68
N VAL A 72 -1.57 13.86 -3.58
CA VAL A 72 -0.51 13.79 -2.57
C VAL A 72 0.76 13.15 -3.15
N ALA A 73 0.63 12.11 -3.96
CA ALA A 73 1.75 11.48 -4.67
C ALA A 73 2.43 12.44 -5.64
N GLY A 74 1.66 13.24 -6.38
CA GLY A 74 2.17 14.28 -7.27
C GLY A 74 2.99 15.34 -6.51
N VAL A 75 2.45 15.86 -5.41
CA VAL A 75 3.15 16.83 -4.56
C VAL A 75 4.43 16.23 -3.98
N ALA A 76 4.37 14.99 -3.48
CA ALA A 76 5.54 14.30 -2.95
C ALA A 76 6.63 14.11 -4.03
N THR A 77 6.23 13.84 -5.28
CA THR A 77 7.14 13.68 -6.42
C THR A 77 7.82 14.99 -6.80
N VAL A 78 7.07 16.09 -6.87
CA VAL A 78 7.65 17.43 -7.12
C VAL A 78 8.61 17.82 -6.01
N MET A 79 8.24 17.57 -4.75
CA MET A 79 9.11 17.88 -3.62
C MET A 79 10.39 17.04 -3.64
N MET A 80 10.29 15.77 -4.04
CA MET A 80 11.46 14.91 -4.26
C MET A 80 12.38 15.48 -5.35
N ALA A 81 11.82 15.98 -6.45
CA ALA A 81 12.57 16.65 -7.51
C ALA A 81 13.37 17.86 -7.00
N ILE A 82 12.76 18.66 -6.13
CA ILE A 82 13.40 19.83 -5.52
C ILE A 82 14.52 19.41 -4.58
N VAL A 83 14.32 18.36 -3.79
CA VAL A 83 15.31 17.88 -2.81
C VAL A 83 16.54 17.27 -3.49
N PHE A 84 16.45 16.79 -4.74
CA PHE A 84 17.65 16.44 -5.50
C PHE A 84 18.62 17.62 -5.70
N LEU A 85 18.15 18.87 -5.61
CA LEU A 85 19.00 20.07 -5.65
C LEU A 85 19.65 20.38 -4.29
N LEU A 86 19.21 19.74 -3.20
CA LEU A 86 19.68 19.97 -1.83
C LEU A 86 20.07 18.64 -1.14
N PRO A 87 21.33 18.19 -1.25
CA PRO A 87 21.76 16.87 -0.78
C PRO A 87 21.54 16.64 0.73
N GLY A 88 21.42 17.69 1.55
CA GLY A 88 21.13 17.57 2.98
C GLY A 88 19.65 17.29 3.33
N ALA A 89 18.72 17.49 2.40
CA ALA A 89 17.27 17.38 2.67
C ALA A 89 16.67 16.00 2.33
N PHE A 90 17.48 15.06 1.84
CA PHE A 90 17.03 13.71 1.45
C PHE A 90 16.23 12.96 2.54
N PRO A 91 16.66 12.89 3.82
CA PRO A 91 15.89 12.15 4.83
C PRO A 91 14.51 12.78 5.09
N ILE A 92 14.38 14.10 4.94
CA ILE A 92 13.12 14.82 5.13
C ILE A 92 12.15 14.49 3.98
N ALA A 93 12.64 14.48 2.73
CA ALA A 93 11.84 14.08 1.59
C ALA A 93 11.34 12.64 1.71
N TRP A 94 12.20 11.74 2.19
CA TRP A 94 11.84 10.34 2.37
C TRP A 94 10.80 10.14 3.49
N LEU A 95 10.95 10.85 4.61
CA LEU A 95 9.92 10.85 5.66
C LEU A 95 8.59 11.39 5.14
N TRP A 96 8.61 12.44 4.33
CA TRP A 96 7.41 12.99 3.72
C TRP A 96 6.71 11.99 2.79
N THR A 97 7.46 11.37 1.87
CA THR A 97 6.89 10.41 0.92
C THR A 97 6.24 9.23 1.65
N VAL A 98 6.86 8.71 2.71
CA VAL A 98 6.28 7.63 3.53
C VAL A 98 5.06 8.11 4.33
N SER A 99 5.08 9.35 4.83
CA SER A 99 3.95 9.92 5.60
C SER A 99 2.69 10.20 4.75
N GLY A 100 2.81 10.23 3.42
CA GLY A 100 1.72 10.58 2.51
C GLY A 100 0.48 9.71 2.68
N ALA A 101 0.62 8.41 2.97
CA ALA A 101 -0.52 7.53 3.26
C ALA A 101 -1.36 8.00 4.47
N VAL A 102 -0.70 8.50 5.52
CA VAL A 102 -1.36 9.02 6.72
C VAL A 102 -2.07 10.35 6.42
N ILE A 103 -1.48 11.17 5.55
CA ILE A 103 -2.02 12.45 5.09
C ILE A 103 -3.28 12.21 4.26
N VAL A 104 -3.23 11.31 3.27
CA VAL A 104 -4.39 10.93 2.44
C VAL A 104 -5.55 10.48 3.32
N LEU A 105 -5.27 9.61 4.28
CA LEU A 105 -6.27 9.11 5.21
C LEU A 105 -6.87 10.20 6.10
N GLY A 106 -6.03 11.15 6.56
CA GLY A 106 -6.49 12.30 7.35
C GLY A 106 -7.36 13.27 6.54
N LEU A 107 -6.98 13.55 5.28
CA LEU A 107 -7.76 14.39 4.38
C LEU A 107 -9.09 13.74 4.01
N TYR A 108 -9.10 12.41 3.78
CA TYR A 108 -10.33 11.66 3.50
C TYR A 108 -11.30 11.72 4.67
N GLN A 109 -10.83 11.45 5.90
CA GLN A 109 -11.69 11.54 7.09
C GLN A 109 -12.22 12.94 7.36
N ARG A 110 -11.44 13.98 7.09
CA ARG A 110 -11.91 15.35 7.26
C ARG A 110 -13.11 15.66 6.36
N ARG A 111 -13.21 15.01 5.20
CA ARG A 111 -14.35 15.12 4.26
C ARG A 111 -15.48 14.14 4.59
N HIS A 112 -15.15 12.97 5.12
CA HIS A 112 -16.12 11.91 5.44
C HIS A 112 -15.90 11.41 6.88
N PRO A 113 -16.34 12.18 7.89
CA PRO A 113 -16.17 11.78 9.28
C PRO A 113 -16.94 10.49 9.57
N GLU A 114 -18.14 10.31 9.01
CA GLU A 114 -19.04 9.17 9.24
C GLU A 114 -18.42 7.79 8.94
N THR A 115 -17.39 7.70 8.07
CA THR A 115 -16.85 6.41 7.62
C THR A 115 -15.96 5.75 8.70
N PRO A 116 -16.26 4.53 9.17
CA PRO A 116 -15.41 3.82 10.10
C PRO A 116 -14.08 3.45 9.43
N LEU A 117 -12.97 3.89 10.03
CA LEU A 117 -11.64 3.47 9.59
C LEU A 117 -11.20 2.23 10.34
N ASN A 118 -10.84 1.20 9.58
CA ASN A 118 -10.20 -0.01 10.09
C ASN A 118 -8.73 -0.05 9.65
N ALA A 119 -7.89 -0.80 10.37
CA ALA A 119 -6.49 -1.03 10.02
C ALA A 119 -6.33 -1.55 8.58
N GLY A 120 -7.17 -2.51 8.18
CA GLY A 120 -7.14 -3.07 6.82
C GLY A 120 -7.50 -2.06 5.74
N LEU A 121 -8.41 -1.12 6.00
CA LEU A 121 -8.72 -0.04 5.07
C LEU A 121 -7.52 0.91 4.93
N GLY A 122 -6.91 1.30 6.06
CA GLY A 122 -5.70 2.12 6.07
C GLY A 122 -4.55 1.50 5.27
N ALA A 123 -4.34 0.18 5.41
CA ALA A 123 -3.33 -0.55 4.65
C ALA A 123 -3.61 -0.50 3.13
N ARG A 124 -4.86 -0.73 2.70
CA ARG A 124 -5.25 -0.67 1.28
C ARG A 124 -5.02 0.74 0.70
N VAL A 125 -5.40 1.78 1.43
CA VAL A 125 -5.13 3.17 1.03
C VAL A 125 -3.63 3.42 0.90
N GLY A 126 -2.83 2.91 1.84
CA GLY A 126 -1.38 2.98 1.81
C GLY A 126 -0.76 2.31 0.58
N ILE A 127 -1.26 1.14 0.18
CA ILE A 127 -0.82 0.45 -1.04
C ILE A 127 -1.14 1.29 -2.28
N VAL A 128 -2.38 1.79 -2.41
CA VAL A 128 -2.80 2.62 -3.55
C VAL A 128 -1.93 3.86 -3.66
N TYR A 129 -1.72 4.57 -2.54
CA TYR A 129 -0.83 5.72 -2.51
C TYR A 129 0.62 5.35 -2.89
N GLY A 130 1.17 4.27 -2.32
CA GLY A 130 2.54 3.82 -2.62
C GLY A 130 2.75 3.51 -4.10
N LEU A 131 1.77 2.85 -4.74
CA LEU A 131 1.80 2.57 -6.19
C LEU A 131 1.73 3.85 -7.03
N LEU A 132 0.90 4.82 -6.65
CA LEU A 132 0.83 6.11 -7.33
C LEU A 132 2.12 6.92 -7.14
N ALA A 133 2.70 6.90 -5.95
CA ALA A 133 3.93 7.61 -5.65
C ALA A 133 5.15 7.01 -6.37
N ILE A 134 5.27 5.68 -6.45
CA ILE A 134 6.38 5.06 -7.18
C ILE A 134 6.24 5.25 -8.69
N SER A 135 5.02 5.17 -9.23
CA SER A 135 4.79 5.38 -10.67
C SER A 135 5.07 6.82 -11.07
N SER A 136 4.63 7.81 -10.29
CA SER A 136 4.97 9.21 -10.55
C SER A 136 6.46 9.48 -10.43
N LEU A 137 7.15 8.88 -9.44
CA LEU A 137 8.59 8.99 -9.30
C LEU A 137 9.35 8.35 -10.47
N ALA A 138 8.91 7.18 -10.94
CA ALA A 138 9.49 6.49 -12.08
C ALA A 138 9.35 7.32 -13.36
N ILE A 139 8.17 7.88 -13.61
CA ILE A 139 7.92 8.77 -14.75
C ILE A 139 8.81 10.01 -14.66
N LEU A 140 8.85 10.68 -13.49
CA LEU A 140 9.69 11.85 -13.29
C LEU A 140 11.17 11.54 -13.57
N THR A 141 11.67 10.42 -13.06
CA THR A 141 13.06 9.98 -13.23
C THR A 141 13.37 9.66 -14.69
N ALA A 142 12.45 9.01 -15.40
CA ALA A 142 12.59 8.71 -16.82
C ALA A 142 12.62 10.00 -17.66
N VAL A 143 11.65 10.90 -17.44
CA VAL A 143 11.56 12.18 -18.16
C VAL A 143 12.77 13.05 -17.87
N SER A 144 13.17 13.19 -16.60
CA SER A 144 14.34 13.98 -16.22
C SER A 144 15.62 13.42 -16.83
N GLY A 145 15.76 12.09 -16.91
CA GLY A 145 16.88 11.43 -17.59
C GLY A 145 16.93 11.75 -19.08
N VAL A 146 15.80 11.66 -19.79
CA VAL A 146 15.72 12.01 -21.21
C VAL A 146 16.07 13.48 -21.44
N VAL A 147 15.52 14.39 -20.63
CA VAL A 147 15.79 15.83 -20.72
C VAL A 147 17.26 16.14 -20.40
N ALA A 148 17.83 15.51 -19.36
CA ALA A 148 19.23 15.69 -18.99
C ALA A 148 20.17 15.21 -20.10
N ARG A 149 19.82 14.13 -20.80
CA ARG A 149 20.63 13.53 -21.85
C ARG A 149 20.56 14.31 -23.17
N TYR A 150 19.36 14.61 -23.64
CA TYR A 150 19.13 15.16 -24.98
C TYR A 150 18.87 16.67 -24.99
N GLY A 151 18.33 17.23 -23.91
CA GLY A 151 18.03 18.66 -23.83
C GLY A 151 19.19 19.46 -23.24
N LEU A 152 19.72 19.00 -22.11
CA LEU A 152 20.68 19.76 -21.30
C LEU A 152 22.14 19.29 -21.49
N HIS A 153 22.37 18.13 -22.09
CA HIS A 153 23.69 17.48 -22.18
C HIS A 153 24.43 17.38 -20.83
N HIS A 154 23.69 17.36 -19.72
CA HIS A 154 24.21 17.37 -18.35
C HIS A 154 24.17 15.97 -17.69
N MET A 155 24.24 14.89 -18.47
CA MET A 155 24.25 13.53 -17.89
C MET A 155 25.58 13.13 -17.24
N GLY A 156 26.65 13.92 -17.40
CA GLY A 156 27.97 13.63 -16.84
C GLY A 156 27.97 13.19 -15.37
N PRO A 157 27.38 13.96 -14.44
CA PRO A 157 27.36 13.60 -13.02
C PRO A 157 26.59 12.30 -12.70
N VAL A 158 25.53 12.00 -13.43
CA VAL A 158 24.73 10.79 -13.23
C VAL A 158 25.49 9.58 -13.77
N ASP A 159 26.11 9.72 -14.93
CA ASP A 159 26.94 8.68 -15.53
C ASP A 159 28.18 8.37 -14.69
N THR A 160 28.84 9.38 -14.14
CA THR A 160 30.00 9.18 -13.24
C THR A 160 29.57 8.50 -11.95
N TRP A 161 28.46 8.91 -11.34
CA TRP A 161 27.91 8.24 -10.16
C TRP A 161 27.61 6.76 -10.44
N LEU A 162 26.85 6.46 -11.50
CA LEU A 162 26.50 5.08 -11.85
C LEU A 162 27.74 4.22 -12.14
N THR A 163 28.71 4.78 -12.86
CA THR A 163 29.98 4.10 -13.17
C THR A 163 30.78 3.82 -11.90
N SER A 164 30.84 4.78 -10.97
CA SER A 164 31.53 4.60 -9.69
C SER A 164 30.88 3.53 -8.82
N THR A 165 29.54 3.47 -8.75
CA THR A 165 28.82 2.44 -8.01
C THR A 165 29.05 1.05 -8.61
N MET A 166 29.07 0.94 -9.94
CA MET A 166 29.39 -0.32 -10.61
C MET A 166 30.84 -0.77 -10.37
N HIS A 167 31.78 0.18 -10.37
CA HIS A 167 33.17 -0.12 -10.08
C HIS A 167 33.33 -0.69 -8.66
N GLN A 168 32.69 -0.06 -7.67
CA GLN A 168 32.70 -0.54 -6.29
C GLN A 168 32.07 -1.93 -6.15
N ALA A 169 30.94 -2.18 -6.81
CA ALA A 169 30.29 -3.50 -6.79
C ALA A 169 31.18 -4.59 -7.41
N MET A 170 31.86 -4.27 -8.51
CA MET A 170 32.79 -5.19 -9.18
C MET A 170 34.01 -5.50 -8.31
N GLU A 171 34.62 -4.49 -7.70
CA GLU A 171 35.75 -4.68 -6.78
C GLU A 171 35.39 -5.57 -5.60
N GLN A 172 34.21 -5.37 -5.01
CA GLN A 172 33.69 -6.22 -3.94
C GLN A 172 33.51 -7.68 -4.40
N GLN A 173 33.00 -7.90 -5.62
CA GLN A 173 32.83 -9.24 -6.16
C GLN A 173 34.18 -9.92 -6.46
N LEU A 174 35.16 -9.19 -6.99
CA LEU A 174 36.52 -9.70 -7.20
C LEU A 174 37.18 -10.09 -5.87
N GLN A 175 37.06 -9.24 -4.84
CA GLN A 175 37.54 -9.54 -3.49
C GLN A 175 36.85 -10.78 -2.90
N GLN A 176 35.55 -10.95 -3.14
CA GLN A 176 34.81 -12.14 -2.72
C GLN A 176 35.30 -13.41 -3.44
N LEU A 177 35.61 -13.33 -4.73
CA LEU A 177 36.15 -14.47 -5.50
C LEU A 177 37.58 -14.84 -5.06
N GLN A 178 38.41 -13.84 -4.78
CA GLN A 178 39.76 -14.02 -4.24
C GLN A 178 39.75 -14.69 -2.87
N SER A 179 38.90 -14.21 -1.95
CA SER A 179 38.77 -14.81 -0.62
C SER A 179 38.16 -16.22 -0.64
N SER A 180 37.35 -16.55 -1.66
CA SER A 180 36.75 -17.88 -1.83
C SER A 180 37.70 -18.93 -2.42
N GLY A 181 38.94 -18.57 -2.76
CA GLY A 181 39.90 -19.47 -3.41
C GLY A 181 39.53 -19.84 -4.86
N LYS A 182 38.53 -19.18 -5.45
CA LYS A 182 38.05 -19.39 -6.83
C LYS A 182 38.69 -18.43 -7.84
N ALA A 183 39.59 -17.55 -7.39
CA ALA A 183 40.26 -16.59 -8.26
C ALA A 183 41.21 -17.22 -9.30
N SER A 184 41.55 -18.50 -9.15
CA SER A 184 42.40 -19.26 -10.08
C SER A 184 41.62 -20.02 -11.15
N ASP A 185 40.29 -19.89 -11.21
CA ASP A 185 39.47 -20.57 -12.21
C ASP A 185 39.64 -19.88 -13.58
N PRO A 186 40.28 -20.54 -14.59
CA PRO A 186 40.60 -19.93 -15.89
C PRO A 186 39.37 -19.59 -16.74
N ALA A 187 38.17 -20.01 -16.32
CA ALA A 187 36.92 -19.77 -17.04
C ALA A 187 36.41 -18.32 -16.94
N LEU A 188 36.93 -17.51 -16.01
CA LEU A 188 36.41 -16.16 -15.74
C LEU A 188 37.54 -15.13 -15.80
N SER A 189 37.92 -14.72 -17.02
CA SER A 189 38.91 -13.65 -17.17
C SER A 189 38.37 -12.32 -16.60
N PRO A 190 39.17 -11.55 -15.83
CA PRO A 190 38.75 -10.26 -15.27
C PRO A 190 38.21 -9.27 -16.32
N ASP A 191 38.73 -9.35 -17.55
CA ASP A 191 38.33 -8.47 -18.65
C ASP A 191 36.96 -8.83 -19.24
N GLN A 192 36.62 -10.12 -19.34
CA GLN A 192 35.27 -10.55 -19.71
C GLN A 192 34.25 -10.12 -18.65
N MET A 193 34.61 -10.23 -17.37
CA MET A 193 33.76 -9.78 -16.27
C MET A 193 33.51 -8.27 -16.35
N ARG A 194 34.56 -7.47 -16.58
CA ARG A 194 34.43 -6.02 -16.80
C ARG A 194 33.53 -5.69 -17.99
N ALA A 195 33.76 -6.32 -19.14
CA ALA A 195 32.96 -6.09 -20.34
C ALA A 195 31.47 -6.38 -20.10
N PHE A 196 31.17 -7.45 -19.35
CA PHE A 196 29.81 -7.78 -18.96
C PHE A 196 29.21 -6.76 -17.98
N PHE A 197 29.94 -6.38 -16.92
CA PHE A 197 29.44 -5.42 -15.91
C PHE A 197 29.15 -4.03 -16.47
N TYR A 198 29.96 -3.58 -17.43
CA TYR A 198 29.77 -2.27 -18.09
C TYR A 198 28.81 -2.32 -19.29
N SER A 199 28.22 -3.49 -19.58
CA SER A 199 27.23 -3.62 -20.65
C SER A 199 25.97 -2.77 -20.37
N PRO A 200 25.34 -2.21 -21.42
CA PRO A 200 24.14 -1.40 -21.26
C PRO A 200 22.96 -2.20 -20.67
N GLU A 201 22.91 -3.50 -20.93
CA GLU A 201 21.89 -4.41 -20.40
C GLU A 201 21.99 -4.52 -18.88
N VAL A 202 23.21 -4.65 -18.33
CA VAL A 202 23.43 -4.68 -16.87
C VAL A 202 23.11 -3.33 -16.24
N ARG A 203 23.44 -2.21 -16.89
CA ARG A 203 23.07 -0.86 -16.41
C ARG A 203 21.56 -0.69 -16.32
N ALA A 204 20.83 -1.10 -17.36
CA ALA A 204 19.37 -1.07 -17.37
C ALA A 204 18.79 -2.00 -16.28
N GLY A 205 19.28 -3.24 -16.20
CA GLY A 205 18.84 -4.21 -15.20
C GLY A 205 19.05 -3.72 -13.77
N LEU A 206 20.22 -3.13 -13.47
CA LEU A 206 20.52 -2.57 -12.15
C LEU A 206 19.58 -1.41 -11.80
N SER A 207 19.31 -0.51 -12.76
CA SER A 207 18.39 0.62 -12.53
C SER A 207 16.96 0.14 -12.24
N LEU A 208 16.48 -0.88 -12.96
CA LEU A 208 15.18 -1.50 -12.74
C LEU A 208 15.12 -2.23 -11.40
N ALA A 209 16.21 -2.91 -11.01
CA ALA A 209 16.32 -3.57 -9.72
C ALA A 209 16.28 -2.56 -8.56
N MET A 210 16.98 -1.43 -8.68
CA MET A 210 16.91 -0.37 -7.67
C MET A 210 15.51 0.24 -7.57
N LEU A 211 14.84 0.46 -8.70
CA LEU A 211 13.48 0.97 -8.73
C LEU A 211 12.50 -0.04 -8.13
N SER A 212 12.64 -1.33 -8.42
CA SER A 212 11.76 -2.38 -7.89
C SER A 212 11.91 -2.54 -6.38
N VAL A 213 13.15 -2.54 -5.86
CA VAL A 213 13.42 -2.55 -4.42
C VAL A 213 12.82 -1.30 -3.76
N SER A 214 13.02 -0.13 -4.35
CA SER A 214 12.42 1.13 -3.87
C SER A 214 10.89 1.08 -3.87
N ALA A 215 10.29 0.48 -4.89
CA ALA A 215 8.85 0.27 -4.98
C ALA A 215 8.33 -0.60 -3.82
N LEU A 216 9.01 -1.72 -3.55
CA LEU A 216 8.65 -2.62 -2.46
C LEU A 216 8.71 -1.92 -1.10
N PHE A 217 9.79 -1.17 -0.85
CA PHE A 217 9.91 -0.39 0.38
C PHE A 217 8.84 0.69 0.49
N LEU A 218 8.64 1.49 -0.56
CA LEU A 218 7.68 2.59 -0.53
C LEU A 218 6.25 2.07 -0.34
N VAL A 219 5.85 1.02 -1.05
CA VAL A 219 4.53 0.38 -0.90
C VAL A 219 4.40 -0.25 0.48
N GLY A 220 5.41 -0.98 0.95
CA GLY A 220 5.40 -1.64 2.26
C GLY A 220 5.28 -0.64 3.42
N PHE A 221 6.13 0.39 3.44
CA PHE A 221 6.07 1.44 4.46
C PHE A 221 4.80 2.29 4.37
N SER A 222 4.30 2.57 3.16
CA SER A 222 3.04 3.29 2.99
C SER A 222 1.85 2.48 3.49
N ALA A 223 1.83 1.16 3.23
CA ALA A 223 0.82 0.25 3.75
C ALA A 223 0.85 0.20 5.29
N LEU A 224 2.05 0.09 5.88
CA LEU A 224 2.23 0.11 7.33
C LEU A 224 1.78 1.44 7.95
N GLY A 225 2.23 2.57 7.38
CA GLY A 225 1.84 3.91 7.83
C GLY A 225 0.33 4.13 7.72
N GLY A 226 -0.28 3.68 6.62
CA GLY A 226 -1.72 3.69 6.44
C GLY A 226 -2.46 2.85 7.47
N ALA A 227 -1.98 1.63 7.76
CA ALA A 227 -2.57 0.74 8.76
C ALA A 227 -2.53 1.36 10.17
N ILE A 228 -1.37 1.88 10.57
CA ILE A 228 -1.20 2.59 11.85
C ILE A 228 -2.12 3.81 11.90
N GLY A 229 -2.17 4.60 10.83
CA GLY A 229 -3.05 5.75 10.70
C GLY A 229 -4.55 5.39 10.75
N GLY A 230 -4.92 4.16 10.37
CA GLY A 230 -6.26 3.61 10.56
C GLY A 230 -6.52 3.32 12.05
N ILE A 231 -5.67 2.51 12.67
CA ILE A 231 -5.80 2.06 14.08
C ILE A 231 -5.89 3.24 15.04
N LEU A 232 -5.00 4.23 14.90
CA LEU A 232 -4.95 5.39 15.79
C LEU A 232 -6.24 6.20 15.76
N ARG A 233 -6.98 6.14 14.66
CA ARG A 233 -8.21 6.90 14.44
C ARG A 233 -9.46 6.09 14.74
N THR A 234 -9.40 4.76 14.66
CA THR A 234 -10.43 3.87 15.21
C THR A 234 -10.57 4.05 16.72
N ARG A 235 -9.45 4.22 17.45
CA ARG A 235 -9.43 4.37 18.92
C ARG A 235 -9.98 5.69 19.46
N ARG A 236 -10.18 6.71 18.61
CA ARG A 236 -10.67 8.04 19.03
C ARG A 236 -12.20 8.16 18.95
N ARG A 237 -12.89 7.11 18.50
CA ARG A 237 -14.34 6.98 18.54
C ARG A 237 -14.70 5.95 19.60
#